data_AF-A0A966SHZ3-F1
#
_entry.id   AF-A0A966SHZ3-F1
#
_cell.length_a   1.000
_cell.length_b   1.000
_cell.length_c   1.000
_cell.angle_alpha   90.00
_cell.angle_beta   90.00
_cell.angle_gamma   90.00
#
_symmetry.space_group_name_H-M   'P 1'
#
loop_
_entity.id
_entity.type
_entity.pdbx_description
1 polymer ?
#
loop_
_entity_poly.entity_id
_entity_poly.type
_entity_poly.pdbx_seq_one_letter_code
_entity_poly.pdbx_strand_id
1 'polypeptide(L)'
;MDFDRAGNAFLSACVIDHMFHMAPGGIYVRQGGQPMFPYAYQMLPSIVDHRHKMAAYAGIQVYLGNQWPAEHYGTIFCGNLHDNAVHQDTLTPNGSTFKSSFKQDFIRANDGWFMPVSQQVGPDGALWVMDWYDKYPCYQNARADPDGVDREHGRIWRVVYTGNEKEKKVPSRPEVNMDFGKLTSAQLVEHLAHPNVWQRKMAQRVLNDRRDDTVMGLLQKQFAEGKTLESRLASLWTLHSSGYLADDQLPKAVADKEPAIRAWAARLVGERQLGIAPDLALLRKLATDSEPIVRTAVATAFRQLTSGSLTVNTKPQREPNAPELAEILAAVIAATPNANDLTLNHLVWMAAEPLVSRDPKFAFNLLGQNSVRTAAITGTLTYKTMRRVCDLQSPAQLDAALDFLGSLPASDALLPFALNGLVDGQKGKALKPAKPTEAVLKPLLASPREDVARFARQLGALWGDAGAMQASLALVNDAKAPLDERLKAAQTARQLKNDAAREALLKAIAPGNPEPLVLEAIAGLSQLGGQTAEALFAQWKNFSPAARRAAAETLASRGNWASQLLSELEQKRILASDIPVTA
;
A
#
# COMPACT_ATOMS: atom_id res chain seq x y z
N MET A 1 -16.61 1.30 9.94
CA MET A 1 -16.08 2.42 9.14
C MET A 1 -16.89 3.65 9.47
N ASP A 2 -16.27 4.82 9.57
CA ASP A 2 -16.96 6.11 9.69
C ASP A 2 -16.14 7.23 9.00
N PHE A 3 -16.69 8.44 8.93
CA PHE A 3 -16.14 9.54 8.14
C PHE A 3 -15.89 10.79 8.98
N ASP A 4 -14.80 11.49 8.70
CA ASP A 4 -14.57 12.83 9.28
C ASP A 4 -15.45 13.91 8.62
N ARG A 5 -15.28 15.15 9.08
CA ARG A 5 -16.02 16.32 8.57
C ARG A 5 -15.78 16.63 7.10
N ALA A 6 -14.67 16.16 6.52
CA ALA A 6 -14.29 16.35 5.13
C ALA A 6 -14.67 15.15 4.24
N GLY A 7 -15.24 14.08 4.81
CA GLY A 7 -15.61 12.87 4.10
C GLY A 7 -14.45 11.90 3.87
N ASN A 8 -13.36 12.00 4.64
CA ASN A 8 -12.31 10.98 4.68
C ASN A 8 -12.80 9.77 5.46
N ALA A 9 -12.57 8.56 4.93
CA ALA A 9 -13.08 7.32 5.50
C ALA A 9 -12.05 6.66 6.42
N PHE A 10 -12.49 6.24 7.61
CA PHE A 10 -11.67 5.53 8.58
C PHE A 10 -12.28 4.18 8.91
N LEU A 11 -11.43 3.16 8.95
CA LEU A 11 -11.82 1.78 9.22
C LEU A 11 -11.01 1.23 10.38
N SER A 12 -11.71 0.59 11.30
CA SER A 12 -11.09 -0.24 12.32
C SER A 12 -11.05 -1.69 11.85
N ALA A 13 -9.95 -2.37 12.14
CA ALA A 13 -9.77 -3.79 11.86
C ALA A 13 -9.41 -4.53 13.15
N CYS A 14 -9.86 -5.77 13.25
CA CYS A 14 -9.49 -6.69 14.32
C CYS A 14 -8.23 -7.49 13.94
N VAL A 15 -7.50 -8.00 14.93
CA VAL A 15 -6.30 -8.86 14.82
C VAL A 15 -5.03 -8.18 14.29
N ILE A 16 -5.14 -7.32 13.28
CA ILE A 16 -4.04 -6.46 12.80
C ILE A 16 -4.08 -5.10 13.51
N ASP A 17 -3.28 -4.14 13.03
CA ASP A 17 -3.34 -2.77 13.52
C ASP A 17 -4.76 -2.19 13.46
N HIS A 18 -5.13 -1.36 14.43
CA HIS A 18 -6.54 -1.08 14.72
C HIS A 18 -7.17 0.02 13.88
N MET A 19 -6.40 0.79 13.11
CA MET A 19 -6.91 1.95 12.38
C MET A 19 -6.30 2.13 10.99
N PHE A 20 -7.15 2.39 10.01
CA PHE A 20 -6.80 2.65 8.62
C PHE A 20 -7.53 3.89 8.09
N HIS A 21 -6.83 4.74 7.35
CA HIS A 21 -7.45 5.73 6.47
C HIS A 21 -7.68 5.11 5.09
N MET A 22 -8.95 5.03 4.68
CA MET A 22 -9.39 4.36 3.46
C MET A 22 -9.46 5.35 2.29
N ALA A 23 -8.40 5.38 1.49
CA ALA A 23 -8.33 6.10 0.23
C ALA A 23 -8.98 5.26 -0.89
N PRO A 24 -9.86 5.83 -1.72
CA PRO A 24 -10.49 5.09 -2.82
C PRO A 24 -9.46 4.53 -3.79
N GLY A 25 -9.54 3.23 -4.07
CA GLY A 25 -8.54 2.53 -4.87
C GLY A 25 -7.31 2.05 -4.10
N GLY A 26 -7.21 2.36 -2.81
CA GLY A 26 -6.16 1.84 -1.94
C GLY A 26 -6.26 0.32 -1.75
N ILE A 27 -5.10 -0.35 -1.80
CA ILE A 27 -4.96 -1.76 -1.46
C ILE A 27 -4.14 -1.86 -0.18
N TYR A 28 -4.68 -2.50 0.85
CA TYR A 28 -4.16 -2.43 2.23
C TYR A 28 -3.53 -3.73 2.71
N VAL A 29 -2.59 -3.60 3.65
CA VAL A 29 -2.11 -4.74 4.43
C VAL A 29 -3.29 -5.45 5.10
N ARG A 30 -3.25 -6.77 5.12
CA ARG A 30 -4.37 -7.62 5.54
C ARG A 30 -3.85 -8.85 6.28
N GLN A 31 -4.66 -9.39 7.18
CA GLN A 31 -4.30 -10.55 8.00
C GLN A 31 -3.89 -11.79 7.17
N GLY A 32 -4.56 -12.00 6.03
CA GLY A 32 -4.28 -13.14 5.17
C GLY A 32 -4.84 -12.96 3.76
N GLY A 33 -4.32 -13.78 2.86
CA GLY A 33 -4.62 -13.76 1.42
C GLY A 33 -3.78 -12.75 0.64
N GLN A 34 -3.80 -12.88 -0.68
CA GLN A 34 -3.19 -11.93 -1.60
C GLN A 34 -4.23 -10.92 -2.08
N PRO A 35 -3.83 -9.69 -2.43
CA PRO A 35 -4.73 -8.76 -3.12
C PRO A 35 -5.17 -9.36 -4.46
N MET A 36 -6.43 -9.15 -4.83
CA MET A 36 -6.95 -9.58 -6.13
C MET A 36 -6.15 -8.96 -7.29
N PHE A 37 -5.62 -7.76 -7.08
CA PHE A 37 -4.76 -7.06 -8.01
C PHE A 37 -3.29 -7.16 -7.58
N PRO A 38 -2.49 -8.05 -8.18
CA PRO A 38 -1.10 -8.27 -7.77
C PRO A 38 -0.16 -7.15 -8.24
N TYR A 39 -0.60 -6.31 -9.18
CA TYR A 39 0.24 -5.31 -9.84
C TYR A 39 0.31 -3.96 -9.14
N ALA A 40 -0.22 -3.84 -7.91
CA ALA A 40 0.02 -2.64 -7.09
C ALA A 40 1.45 -2.59 -6.52
N TYR A 41 2.09 -3.76 -6.41
CA TYR A 41 3.45 -4.01 -5.90
C TYR A 41 3.76 -3.53 -4.48
N GLN A 42 2.83 -2.84 -3.84
CA GLN A 42 2.93 -2.35 -2.47
C GLN A 42 1.52 -2.16 -1.92
N MET A 43 1.29 -2.66 -0.71
CA MET A 43 0.07 -2.42 0.05
C MET A 43 0.26 -1.24 1.00
N LEU A 44 -0.81 -0.48 1.23
CA LEU A 44 -0.86 0.64 2.16
C LEU A 44 -0.90 0.12 3.62
N PRO A 45 -0.13 0.74 4.52
CA PRO A 45 -0.12 0.36 5.93
C PRO A 45 -1.35 0.88 6.68
N SER A 46 -1.44 0.50 7.95
CA SER A 46 -2.28 1.18 8.94
C SER A 46 -1.77 2.59 9.20
N ILE A 47 -2.54 3.39 9.95
CA ILE A 47 -2.19 4.76 10.32
C ILE A 47 -1.78 4.91 11.79
N VAL A 48 -1.63 3.80 12.52
CA VAL A 48 -1.43 3.81 13.98
C VAL A 48 0.04 3.98 14.35
N ASP A 49 0.30 4.56 15.52
CA ASP A 49 1.64 4.62 16.14
C ASP A 49 1.73 3.91 17.50
N HIS A 50 0.65 3.23 17.88
CA HIS A 50 0.52 2.55 19.15
C HIS A 50 -0.40 1.33 18.98
N ARG A 51 -0.57 0.56 20.06
CA ARG A 51 -1.49 -0.56 20.15
C ARG A 51 -2.32 -0.43 21.41
N HIS A 52 -3.60 -0.77 21.35
CA HIS A 52 -4.39 -0.97 22.57
C HIS A 52 -4.18 -2.38 23.12
N LYS A 53 -4.50 -2.54 24.40
CA LYS A 53 -4.47 -3.84 25.09
C LYS A 53 -5.53 -4.78 24.48
N MET A 54 -5.15 -6.04 24.28
CA MET A 54 -6.04 -7.13 23.83
C MET A 54 -6.87 -6.78 22.59
N ALA A 55 -6.23 -6.75 21.42
CA ALA A 55 -6.81 -6.28 20.17
C ALA A 55 -8.03 -7.11 19.70
N ALA A 56 -9.24 -6.61 20.00
CA ALA A 56 -10.46 -7.07 19.37
C ALA A 56 -11.45 -5.90 19.22
N TYR A 57 -11.33 -5.21 18.09
CA TYR A 57 -12.01 -3.95 17.87
C TYR A 57 -13.36 -4.14 17.17
N ALA A 58 -14.37 -3.40 17.63
CA ALA A 58 -15.71 -3.39 17.06
C ALA A 58 -16.34 -2.00 17.20
N GLY A 59 -17.00 -1.55 16.14
CA GLY A 59 -17.55 -0.21 16.09
C GLY A 59 -16.48 0.87 15.92
N ILE A 60 -16.84 1.95 15.24
CA ILE A 60 -15.99 3.13 15.09
C ILE A 60 -16.86 4.37 14.86
N GLN A 61 -16.53 5.48 15.53
CA GLN A 61 -17.24 6.74 15.37
C GLN A 61 -16.26 7.92 15.45
N VAL A 62 -16.16 8.70 14.37
CA VAL A 62 -15.53 10.03 14.43
C VAL A 62 -16.54 10.99 15.07
N TYR A 63 -16.21 11.58 16.21
CA TYR A 63 -17.17 12.40 16.93
C TYR A 63 -17.37 13.76 16.26
N LEU A 64 -18.52 13.92 15.62
CA LEU A 64 -18.97 15.16 14.97
C LEU A 64 -20.32 15.63 15.55
N GLY A 65 -20.55 15.32 16.83
CA GLY A 65 -21.66 15.83 17.62
C GLY A 65 -21.36 17.21 18.18
N ASN A 66 -22.40 17.90 18.66
CA ASN A 66 -22.32 19.27 19.19
C ASN A 66 -22.62 19.37 20.69
N GLN A 67 -22.65 18.24 21.41
CA GLN A 67 -22.97 18.19 22.84
C GLN A 67 -21.71 18.26 23.72
N TRP A 68 -20.63 17.60 23.30
CA TRP A 68 -19.42 17.46 24.11
C TRP A 68 -18.43 18.61 23.88
N PRO A 69 -17.46 18.80 24.79
CA PRO A 69 -16.40 19.78 24.61
C PRO A 69 -15.63 19.62 23.29
N ALA A 70 -15.12 20.74 22.77
CA ALA A 70 -14.48 20.82 21.46
C ALA A 70 -13.28 19.87 21.31
N GLU A 71 -12.61 19.50 22.40
CA GLU A 71 -11.47 18.57 22.39
C GLU A 71 -11.83 17.15 21.93
N HIS A 72 -13.10 16.74 21.99
CA HIS A 72 -13.55 15.46 21.46
C HIS A 72 -13.97 15.56 19.98
N TYR A 73 -14.25 16.75 19.47
CA TYR A 73 -14.67 16.93 18.08
C TYR A 73 -13.56 16.50 17.10
N GLY A 74 -13.89 15.63 16.16
CA GLY A 74 -12.96 15.08 15.17
C GLY A 74 -12.05 13.96 15.69
N THR A 75 -12.12 13.60 16.98
CA THR A 75 -11.46 12.39 17.50
C THR A 75 -12.26 11.14 17.17
N ILE A 76 -11.64 9.97 17.26
CA ILE A 76 -12.25 8.70 16.86
C ILE A 76 -12.40 7.76 18.05
N PHE A 77 -13.59 7.18 18.19
CA PHE A 77 -13.92 6.22 19.23
C PHE A 77 -13.96 4.82 18.65
N CYS A 78 -13.41 3.84 19.36
CA CYS A 78 -13.35 2.46 18.94
C CYS A 78 -13.68 1.54 20.13
N GLY A 79 -14.68 0.68 19.98
CA GLY A 79 -14.96 -0.35 20.97
C GLY A 79 -13.90 -1.45 20.94
N ASN A 80 -13.60 -2.02 22.10
CA ASN A 80 -12.71 -3.16 22.28
C ASN A 80 -13.37 -4.18 23.20
N LEU A 81 -13.75 -5.32 22.62
CA LEU A 81 -14.54 -6.33 23.30
C LEU A 81 -13.72 -7.23 24.23
N HIS A 82 -12.41 -7.36 24.03
CA HIS A 82 -11.55 -8.12 24.95
C HIS A 82 -11.03 -7.27 26.12
N ASP A 83 -11.01 -5.96 25.97
CA ASP A 83 -10.60 -5.04 27.05
C ASP A 83 -11.79 -4.38 27.76
N ASN A 84 -13.02 -4.76 27.38
CA ASN A 84 -14.28 -4.22 27.90
C ASN A 84 -14.29 -2.68 27.95
N ALA A 85 -13.84 -2.06 26.86
CA ALA A 85 -13.53 -0.64 26.82
C ALA A 85 -13.92 0.04 25.50
N VAL A 86 -14.13 1.35 25.57
CA VAL A 86 -14.15 2.22 24.38
C VAL A 86 -12.91 3.09 24.46
N HIS A 87 -12.02 2.96 23.47
CA HIS A 87 -10.83 3.79 23.34
C HIS A 87 -11.12 5.03 22.50
N GLN A 88 -10.33 6.08 22.71
CA GLN A 88 -10.36 7.30 21.93
C GLN A 88 -8.96 7.61 21.38
N ASP A 89 -8.91 7.93 20.09
CA ASP A 89 -7.69 8.31 19.37
C ASP A 89 -7.84 9.69 18.73
N THR A 90 -6.71 10.36 18.54
CA THR A 90 -6.62 11.63 17.79
C THR A 90 -6.12 11.35 16.37
N LEU A 91 -6.81 11.92 15.38
CA LEU A 91 -6.41 11.88 13.98
C LEU A 91 -5.64 13.16 13.62
N THR A 92 -4.42 13.02 13.10
CA THR A 92 -3.59 14.14 12.65
C THR A 92 -3.21 13.97 11.17
N PRO A 93 -3.34 15.02 10.33
CA PRO A 93 -2.92 14.94 8.93
C PRO A 93 -1.43 14.59 8.79
N ASN A 94 -1.10 13.75 7.82
CA ASN A 94 0.26 13.33 7.48
C ASN A 94 0.37 13.10 5.96
N GLY A 95 0.84 14.11 5.22
CA GLY A 95 0.82 14.09 3.75
C GLY A 95 -0.62 13.97 3.22
N SER A 96 -0.86 13.01 2.33
CA SER A 96 -2.18 12.70 1.79
C SER A 96 -3.00 11.71 2.65
N THR A 97 -2.50 11.37 3.84
CA THR A 97 -3.16 10.47 4.79
C THR A 97 -3.18 11.06 6.19
N PHE A 98 -3.44 10.22 7.19
CA PHE A 98 -3.49 10.59 8.60
C PHE A 98 -2.57 9.72 9.44
N LYS A 99 -2.37 10.12 10.69
CA LYS A 99 -1.81 9.35 11.79
C LYS A 99 -2.83 9.28 12.92
N SER A 100 -3.05 8.09 13.47
CA SER A 100 -3.92 7.82 14.63
C SER A 100 -3.05 7.62 15.87
N SER A 101 -3.20 8.49 16.85
CA SER A 101 -2.43 8.47 18.09
C SER A 101 -3.35 8.34 19.30
N PHE A 102 -2.91 7.56 20.28
CA PHE A 102 -3.65 7.31 21.51
C PHE A 102 -4.04 8.63 22.18
N LYS A 103 -5.31 8.76 22.59
CA LYS A 103 -5.76 9.88 23.41
C LYS A 103 -6.10 9.42 24.83
N GLN A 104 -7.01 8.46 24.98
CA GLN A 104 -7.39 7.91 26.28
C GLN A 104 -8.22 6.62 26.17
N ASP A 105 -8.29 5.89 27.28
CA ASP A 105 -9.33 4.87 27.51
C ASP A 105 -10.61 5.58 27.97
N PHE A 106 -11.49 5.92 27.04
CA PHE A 106 -12.63 6.78 27.28
C PHE A 106 -13.69 6.15 28.21
N ILE A 107 -14.01 4.88 27.99
CA ILE A 107 -14.86 4.08 28.87
C ILE A 107 -14.12 2.79 29.18
N ARG A 108 -14.05 2.43 30.45
CA ARG A 108 -13.67 1.08 30.89
C ARG A 108 -14.71 0.57 31.88
N ALA A 109 -15.38 -0.52 31.52
CA ALA A 109 -16.38 -1.11 32.37
C ALA A 109 -15.73 -1.96 33.47
N ASN A 110 -16.30 -1.92 34.68
CA ASN A 110 -15.98 -2.89 35.73
C ASN A 110 -16.90 -4.12 35.62
N ASP A 111 -17.02 -4.63 34.40
CA ASP A 111 -17.98 -5.65 34.00
C ASP A 111 -17.38 -6.42 32.81
N GLY A 112 -16.98 -7.67 33.05
CA GLY A 112 -16.27 -8.49 32.06
C GLY A 112 -17.13 -8.88 30.85
N TRP A 113 -18.45 -8.63 30.91
CA TRP A 113 -19.38 -8.98 29.84
C TRP A 113 -19.72 -7.77 28.96
N PHE A 114 -19.25 -6.57 29.32
CA PHE A 114 -19.42 -5.37 28.50
C PHE A 114 -18.63 -5.49 27.19
N MET A 115 -19.34 -5.54 26.07
CA MET A 115 -18.78 -5.68 24.73
C MET A 115 -19.30 -4.55 23.83
N PRO A 116 -18.59 -3.40 23.78
CA PRO A 116 -19.01 -2.27 22.97
C PRO A 116 -18.76 -2.58 21.50
N VAL A 117 -19.82 -2.89 20.76
CA VAL A 117 -19.75 -3.35 19.36
C VAL A 117 -20.12 -2.27 18.34
N SER A 118 -20.76 -1.18 18.78
CA SER A 118 -21.04 -0.02 17.93
C SER A 118 -21.04 1.26 18.74
N GLN A 119 -20.52 2.33 18.13
CA GLN A 119 -20.59 3.69 18.65
C GLN A 119 -21.20 4.58 17.58
N GLN A 120 -22.13 5.47 17.95
CA GLN A 120 -22.84 6.35 17.02
C GLN A 120 -23.07 7.72 17.66
N VAL A 121 -22.97 8.80 16.88
CA VAL A 121 -23.48 10.11 17.33
C VAL A 121 -25.00 10.12 17.17
N GLY A 122 -25.74 10.44 18.23
CA GLY A 122 -27.20 10.47 18.23
C GLY A 122 -27.81 11.84 17.86
N PRO A 123 -29.15 11.95 17.83
CA PRO A 123 -29.87 13.19 17.48
C PRO A 123 -29.60 14.36 18.43
N ASP A 124 -29.27 14.06 19.69
CA ASP A 124 -28.85 15.01 20.72
C ASP A 124 -27.36 15.40 20.66
N GLY A 125 -26.59 14.79 19.76
CA GLY A 125 -25.15 15.01 19.64
C GLY A 125 -24.31 14.26 20.67
N ALA A 126 -24.93 13.39 21.49
CA ALA A 126 -24.22 12.50 22.40
C ALA A 126 -23.62 11.28 21.67
N LEU A 127 -22.70 10.58 22.32
CA LEU A 127 -22.26 9.26 21.87
C LEU A 127 -23.19 8.18 22.43
N TRP A 128 -23.71 7.33 21.56
CA TRP A 128 -24.51 6.17 21.87
C TRP A 128 -23.66 4.92 21.63
N VAL A 129 -23.65 3.99 22.59
CA VAL A 129 -22.84 2.77 22.55
C VAL A 129 -23.77 1.57 22.62
N MET A 130 -23.70 0.71 21.60
CA MET A 130 -24.36 -0.59 21.61
C MET A 130 -23.44 -1.61 22.26
N ASP A 131 -23.93 -2.24 23.31
CA ASP A 131 -23.24 -3.26 24.07
C ASP A 131 -23.96 -4.59 23.84
N TRP A 132 -23.26 -5.54 23.22
CA TRP A 132 -23.80 -6.88 22.95
C TRP A 132 -24.12 -7.60 24.27
N TYR A 133 -23.34 -7.35 25.32
CA TYR A 133 -23.46 -7.95 26.65
C TYR A 133 -23.56 -9.48 26.66
N ASP A 134 -22.41 -10.15 26.71
CA ASP A 134 -22.33 -11.62 26.68
C ASP A 134 -21.10 -12.09 27.48
N LYS A 135 -21.07 -13.36 27.87
CA LYS A 135 -19.91 -14.00 28.50
C LYS A 135 -18.83 -14.35 27.47
N TYR A 136 -19.20 -14.59 26.21
CA TYR A 136 -18.31 -15.17 25.19
C TYR A 136 -18.05 -14.26 23.99
N PRO A 137 -16.93 -13.51 23.96
CA PRO A 137 -16.57 -12.66 22.81
C PRO A 137 -16.19 -13.45 21.54
N CYS A 138 -15.82 -14.72 21.69
CA CYS A 138 -15.32 -15.58 20.62
C CYS A 138 -16.22 -16.79 20.41
N TYR A 139 -16.51 -17.10 19.14
CA TYR A 139 -17.42 -18.20 18.77
C TYR A 139 -16.94 -19.57 19.26
N GLN A 140 -15.62 -19.78 19.45
CA GLN A 140 -15.08 -21.03 19.94
C GLN A 140 -15.56 -21.32 21.37
N ASN A 141 -15.61 -20.28 22.22
CA ASN A 141 -16.08 -20.40 23.60
C ASN A 141 -17.60 -20.59 23.62
N ALA A 142 -18.33 -19.82 22.82
CA ALA A 142 -19.77 -19.98 22.63
C ALA A 142 -20.15 -21.37 22.07
N ARG A 143 -19.27 -22.01 21.28
CA ARG A 143 -19.49 -23.37 20.79
C ARG A 143 -19.18 -24.44 21.84
N ALA A 144 -18.18 -24.20 22.69
CA ALA A 144 -17.81 -25.10 23.77
C ALA A 144 -18.84 -25.10 24.91
N ASP A 145 -19.49 -23.96 25.15
CA ASP A 145 -20.59 -23.81 26.10
C ASP A 145 -21.72 -22.95 25.48
N PRO A 146 -22.61 -23.55 24.67
CA PRO A 146 -23.71 -22.83 24.01
C PRO A 146 -24.75 -22.25 24.97
N ASP A 147 -24.91 -22.87 26.15
CA ASP A 147 -25.88 -22.46 27.17
C ASP A 147 -25.41 -21.22 27.93
N GLY A 148 -24.11 -20.94 27.94
CA GLY A 148 -23.54 -19.73 28.55
C GLY A 148 -23.60 -18.46 27.68
N VAL A 149 -24.17 -18.53 26.46
CA VAL A 149 -24.39 -17.38 25.57
C VAL A 149 -25.65 -16.63 25.98
N ASP A 150 -25.54 -15.35 26.31
CA ASP A 150 -26.69 -14.51 26.64
C ASP A 150 -27.35 -13.96 25.37
N ARG A 151 -28.66 -14.17 25.24
CA ARG A 151 -29.47 -13.71 24.10
C ARG A 151 -30.55 -12.72 24.49
N GLU A 152 -30.63 -12.34 25.76
CA GLU A 152 -31.74 -11.58 26.34
C GLU A 152 -31.33 -10.16 26.76
N HIS A 153 -30.06 -9.93 27.13
CA HIS A 153 -29.64 -8.76 27.91
C HIS A 153 -28.71 -7.76 27.19
N GLY A 154 -28.92 -7.50 25.90
CA GLY A 154 -28.22 -6.41 25.21
C GLY A 154 -28.50 -5.02 25.82
N ARG A 155 -27.52 -4.11 25.80
CA ARG A 155 -27.64 -2.77 26.39
C ARG A 155 -27.35 -1.67 25.36
N ILE A 156 -28.04 -0.53 25.49
CA ILE A 156 -27.71 0.70 24.76
C ILE A 156 -27.38 1.78 25.77
N TRP A 157 -26.13 2.23 25.76
CA TRP A 157 -25.65 3.30 26.61
C TRP A 157 -25.70 4.63 25.85
N ARG A 158 -26.05 5.70 26.57
CA ARG A 158 -25.99 7.07 26.06
C ARG A 158 -25.08 7.87 26.97
N VAL A 159 -23.95 8.30 26.41
CA VAL A 159 -22.89 9.00 27.14
C VAL A 159 -23.09 10.49 26.94
N VAL A 160 -23.51 11.18 28.00
CA VAL A 160 -23.89 12.60 27.95
C VAL A 160 -22.89 13.46 28.71
N TYR A 161 -22.59 14.64 28.15
CA TYR A 161 -21.80 15.64 28.87
C TYR A 161 -22.71 16.50 29.74
N THR A 162 -22.48 16.48 31.05
CA THR A 162 -23.23 17.30 32.03
C THR A 162 -22.38 18.36 32.71
N GLY A 163 -21.11 18.52 32.31
CA GLY A 163 -20.15 19.40 32.99
C GLY A 163 -20.00 19.00 34.46
N ASN A 164 -20.11 19.98 35.36
CA ASN A 164 -20.01 19.74 36.81
C ASN A 164 -21.34 19.30 37.45
N GLU A 165 -22.44 19.26 36.69
CA GLU A 165 -23.78 18.93 37.18
C GLU A 165 -24.13 17.46 36.89
N LYS A 166 -23.62 16.51 37.69
CA LYS A 166 -23.78 15.06 37.43
C LYS A 166 -25.23 14.60 37.17
N GLU A 167 -26.22 15.25 37.77
CA GLU A 167 -27.64 14.88 37.66
C GLU A 167 -28.41 15.66 36.58
N LYS A 168 -27.73 16.51 35.79
CA LYS A 168 -28.36 17.28 34.73
C LYS A 168 -29.04 16.36 33.74
N LYS A 169 -30.37 16.48 33.62
CA LYS A 169 -31.15 15.76 32.62
C LYS A 169 -30.86 16.34 31.24
N VAL A 170 -30.27 15.52 30.36
CA VAL A 170 -30.02 15.87 28.96
C VAL A 170 -31.03 15.15 28.07
N PRO A 171 -31.89 15.85 27.32
CA PRO A 171 -32.84 15.24 26.39
C PRO A 171 -32.14 14.35 25.36
N SER A 172 -32.75 13.24 24.97
CA SER A 172 -32.21 12.31 23.96
C SER A 172 -32.39 12.77 22.53
N ARG A 173 -33.11 13.88 22.34
CA ARG A 173 -33.37 14.54 21.06
C ARG A 173 -33.80 15.98 21.34
N PRO A 174 -33.62 16.92 20.39
CA PRO A 174 -34.08 18.29 20.54
C PRO A 174 -35.58 18.40 20.77
N GLU A 175 -36.36 17.59 20.05
CA GLU A 175 -37.82 17.57 20.11
C GLU A 175 -38.35 16.13 20.13
N VAL A 176 -39.38 15.86 20.95
CA VAL A 176 -39.94 14.50 21.10
C VAL A 176 -40.54 13.97 19.79
N ASN A 177 -41.16 14.85 19.01
CA ASN A 177 -41.84 14.52 17.76
C ASN A 177 -40.98 14.77 16.51
N MET A 178 -39.66 14.88 16.68
CA MET A 178 -38.71 15.10 15.59
C MET A 178 -38.87 14.02 14.51
N ASP A 179 -39.19 14.43 13.29
CA ASP A 179 -39.43 13.54 12.16
C ASP A 179 -38.99 14.23 10.84
N PHE A 180 -37.81 13.86 10.35
CA PHE A 180 -37.27 14.42 9.09
C PHE A 180 -38.12 14.07 7.88
N GLY A 181 -38.90 12.98 7.94
CA GLY A 181 -39.79 12.58 6.85
C GLY A 181 -40.93 13.58 6.61
N LYS A 182 -41.29 14.36 7.62
CA LYS A 182 -42.36 15.38 7.56
C LYS A 182 -41.89 16.78 7.22
N LEU A 183 -40.57 17.04 7.28
CA LEU A 183 -40.01 18.34 6.90
C LEU A 183 -40.16 18.55 5.39
N THR A 184 -40.37 19.79 4.96
CA THR A 184 -40.28 20.15 3.54
C THR A 184 -38.85 19.99 3.02
N SER A 185 -38.66 19.82 1.73
CA SER A 185 -37.31 19.73 1.15
C SER A 185 -36.48 20.98 1.43
N ALA A 186 -37.10 22.17 1.44
CA ALA A 186 -36.43 23.42 1.81
C ALA A 186 -35.90 23.40 3.26
N GLN A 187 -36.72 22.95 4.22
CA GLN A 187 -36.29 22.76 5.61
C GLN A 187 -35.18 21.73 5.73
N LEU A 188 -35.22 20.64 4.94
CA LEU A 188 -34.13 19.66 4.94
C LEU A 188 -32.80 20.26 4.45
N VAL A 189 -32.83 21.18 3.47
CA VAL A 189 -31.62 21.92 3.04
C VAL A 189 -31.07 22.77 4.19
N GLU A 190 -31.92 23.42 4.99
CA GLU A 190 -31.47 24.16 6.18
C GLU A 190 -30.73 23.23 7.17
N HIS A 191 -31.23 22.01 7.37
CA HIS A 191 -30.61 21.02 8.25
C HIS A 191 -29.25 20.49 7.76
N LEU A 192 -28.89 20.65 6.48
CA LEU A 192 -27.53 20.33 6.01
C LEU A 192 -26.46 21.22 6.67
N ALA A 193 -26.84 22.37 7.24
CA ALA A 193 -25.96 23.23 8.02
C ALA A 193 -25.95 22.94 9.53
N HIS A 194 -26.74 21.99 10.01
CA HIS A 194 -26.86 21.71 11.43
C HIS A 194 -25.51 21.24 12.02
N PRO A 195 -25.08 21.69 13.23
CA PRO A 195 -23.77 21.33 13.79
C PRO A 195 -23.61 19.85 14.16
N ASN A 196 -24.71 19.17 14.52
CA ASN A 196 -24.72 17.71 14.72
C ASN A 196 -24.74 16.94 13.40
N VAL A 197 -23.73 16.08 13.17
CA VAL A 197 -23.65 15.21 11.99
C VAL A 197 -24.86 14.30 11.81
N TRP A 198 -25.49 13.83 12.88
CA TRP A 198 -26.65 12.95 12.78
C TRP A 198 -27.80 13.64 12.04
N GLN A 199 -28.07 14.90 12.39
CA GLN A 199 -29.12 15.68 11.73
C GLN A 199 -28.80 15.97 10.27
N ARG A 200 -27.54 16.30 9.96
CA ARG A 200 -27.10 16.49 8.56
C ARG A 200 -27.29 15.21 7.74
N LYS A 201 -26.84 14.07 8.26
CA LYS A 201 -26.94 12.76 7.58
C LYS A 201 -28.42 12.37 7.36
N MET A 202 -29.29 12.58 8.34
CA MET A 202 -30.73 12.28 8.18
C MET A 202 -31.39 13.21 7.15
N ALA A 203 -31.09 14.51 7.18
CA ALA A 203 -31.61 15.45 6.19
C ALA A 203 -31.15 15.11 4.77
N GLN A 204 -29.86 14.85 4.59
CA GLN A 204 -29.28 14.47 3.31
C GLN A 204 -29.88 13.17 2.77
N ARG A 205 -30.09 12.17 3.63
CA ARG A 205 -30.75 10.91 3.23
C ARG A 205 -32.14 11.17 2.66
N VAL A 206 -32.97 11.93 3.38
CA VAL A 206 -34.35 12.21 2.93
C VAL A 206 -34.35 13.06 1.65
N LEU A 207 -33.43 14.04 1.51
CA LEU A 207 -33.27 14.80 0.26
C LEU A 207 -32.91 13.89 -0.92
N ASN A 208 -31.96 12.97 -0.73
CA ASN A 208 -31.54 12.02 -1.76
C ASN A 208 -32.64 11.03 -2.15
N ASP A 209 -33.47 10.62 -1.20
CA ASP A 209 -34.62 9.74 -1.46
C ASP A 209 -35.71 10.49 -2.25
N ARG A 210 -35.96 11.76 -1.91
CA ARG A 210 -36.99 12.58 -2.59
C ARG A 210 -36.58 13.03 -3.97
N ARG A 211 -35.31 13.42 -4.16
CA ARG A 211 -34.82 14.10 -5.36
C ARG A 211 -35.76 15.23 -5.80
N ASP A 212 -36.14 16.08 -4.87
CA ASP A 212 -36.99 17.23 -5.17
C ASP A 212 -36.18 18.30 -5.91
N ASP A 213 -36.48 18.55 -7.19
CA ASP A 213 -35.73 19.48 -8.03
C ASP A 213 -35.99 20.96 -7.67
N THR A 214 -37.10 21.25 -6.98
CA THR A 214 -37.48 22.61 -6.56
C THR A 214 -36.48 23.22 -5.59
N VAL A 215 -35.67 22.40 -4.90
CA VAL A 215 -34.64 22.85 -3.96
C VAL A 215 -33.24 22.93 -4.57
N MET A 216 -33.06 22.65 -5.87
CA MET A 216 -31.76 22.72 -6.54
C MET A 216 -31.10 24.09 -6.35
N GLY A 217 -31.85 25.19 -6.49
CA GLY A 217 -31.34 26.54 -6.28
C GLY A 217 -30.90 26.80 -4.84
N LEU A 218 -31.59 26.21 -3.85
CA LEU A 218 -31.21 26.32 -2.43
C LEU A 218 -29.91 25.57 -2.14
N LEU A 219 -29.76 24.37 -2.68
CA LEU A 219 -28.54 23.57 -2.57
C LEU A 219 -27.35 24.27 -3.22
N GLN A 220 -27.52 24.83 -4.42
CA GLN A 220 -26.49 25.59 -5.12
C GLN A 220 -26.07 26.83 -4.32
N LYS A 221 -27.04 27.59 -3.79
CA LYS A 221 -26.77 28.73 -2.92
C LYS A 221 -26.01 28.33 -1.67
N GLN A 222 -26.43 27.25 -1.00
CA GLN A 222 -25.78 26.79 0.23
C GLN A 222 -24.36 26.24 -0.02
N PHE A 223 -24.12 25.60 -1.17
CA PHE A 223 -22.76 25.23 -1.59
C PHE A 223 -21.85 26.47 -1.76
N ALA A 224 -22.36 27.51 -2.45
CA ALA A 224 -21.61 28.72 -2.74
C ALA A 224 -21.37 29.60 -1.49
N GLU A 225 -22.40 29.78 -0.66
CA GLU A 225 -22.45 30.80 0.41
C GLU A 225 -22.48 30.22 1.83
N GLY A 226 -22.52 28.88 1.98
CA GLY A 226 -22.58 28.21 3.27
C GLY A 226 -21.41 28.60 4.19
N LYS A 227 -21.68 28.82 5.48
CA LYS A 227 -20.69 29.32 6.44
C LYS A 227 -19.66 28.26 6.87
N THR A 228 -20.04 26.99 6.84
CA THR A 228 -19.21 25.87 7.32
C THR A 228 -18.85 24.94 6.17
N LEU A 229 -17.66 24.32 6.26
CA LEU A 229 -17.22 23.30 5.31
C LEU A 229 -18.25 22.18 5.17
N GLU A 230 -18.81 21.72 6.30
CA GLU A 230 -19.79 20.63 6.35
C GLU A 230 -21.07 20.96 5.59
N SER A 231 -21.58 22.18 5.73
CA SER A 231 -22.79 22.62 5.02
C SER A 231 -22.56 22.65 3.51
N ARG A 232 -21.41 23.19 3.09
CA ARG A 232 -21.05 23.30 1.68
C ARG A 232 -20.81 21.92 1.06
N LEU A 233 -20.07 21.04 1.74
CA LEU A 233 -19.84 19.67 1.30
C LEU A 233 -21.13 18.85 1.27
N ALA A 234 -21.98 18.94 2.30
CA ALA A 234 -23.26 18.25 2.31
C ALA A 234 -24.15 18.72 1.14
N SER A 235 -24.15 20.01 0.81
CA SER A 235 -24.87 20.55 -0.36
C SER A 235 -24.30 19.99 -1.66
N LEU A 236 -22.97 20.03 -1.84
CA LEU A 236 -22.28 19.50 -3.03
C LEU A 236 -22.56 18.00 -3.22
N TRP A 237 -22.46 17.21 -2.16
CA TRP A 237 -22.75 15.79 -2.19
C TRP A 237 -24.22 15.53 -2.53
N THR A 238 -25.15 16.28 -1.94
CA THR A 238 -26.59 16.14 -2.21
C THR A 238 -26.94 16.49 -3.65
N LEU A 239 -26.33 17.56 -4.21
CA LEU A 239 -26.44 17.89 -5.63
C LEU A 239 -25.97 16.73 -6.50
N HIS A 240 -24.82 16.13 -6.18
CA HIS A 240 -24.31 14.99 -6.94
C HIS A 240 -25.21 13.75 -6.84
N SER A 241 -25.53 13.30 -5.62
CA SER A 241 -26.31 12.07 -5.40
C SER A 241 -27.76 12.16 -5.87
N SER A 242 -28.30 13.39 -5.96
CA SER A 242 -29.65 13.63 -6.52
C SER A 242 -29.63 13.81 -8.06
N GLY A 243 -28.46 13.85 -8.69
CA GLY A 243 -28.32 14.04 -10.15
C GLY A 243 -28.42 15.50 -10.61
N TYR A 244 -28.26 16.47 -9.70
CA TYR A 244 -28.42 17.91 -9.93
C TYR A 244 -27.10 18.69 -10.01
N LEU A 245 -25.96 18.00 -9.97
CA LEU A 245 -24.65 18.64 -10.12
C LEU A 245 -24.45 19.11 -11.56
N ALA A 246 -24.70 20.40 -11.78
CA ALA A 246 -24.53 21.05 -13.08
C ALA A 246 -23.05 21.30 -13.42
N ASP A 247 -22.75 21.38 -14.72
CA ASP A 247 -21.39 21.58 -15.25
C ASP A 247 -20.74 22.90 -14.78
N ASP A 248 -21.54 23.93 -14.49
CA ASP A 248 -21.04 25.23 -14.04
C ASP A 248 -20.59 25.25 -12.56
N GLN A 249 -20.94 24.22 -11.79
CA GLN A 249 -20.61 24.12 -10.36
C GLN A 249 -19.22 23.53 -10.10
N LEU A 250 -18.78 22.58 -10.92
CA LEU A 250 -17.46 21.95 -10.77
C LEU A 250 -16.30 22.94 -10.94
N PRO A 251 -16.30 23.88 -11.91
CA PRO A 251 -15.28 24.93 -11.98
C PRO A 251 -15.21 25.80 -10.72
N LYS A 252 -16.34 26.09 -10.08
CA LYS A 252 -16.39 26.83 -8.80
C LYS A 252 -15.77 26.00 -7.68
N ALA A 253 -16.10 24.71 -7.60
CA ALA A 253 -15.54 23.78 -6.62
C ALA A 253 -14.01 23.59 -6.78
N VAL A 254 -13.52 23.53 -8.02
CA VAL A 254 -12.10 23.45 -8.36
C VAL A 254 -11.32 24.71 -7.95
N ALA A 255 -11.99 25.87 -7.92
CA ALA A 255 -11.39 27.14 -7.51
C ALA A 255 -11.57 27.45 -6.01
N ASP A 256 -12.14 26.53 -5.23
CA ASP A 256 -12.47 26.79 -3.83
C ASP A 256 -11.22 26.97 -2.95
N LYS A 257 -11.33 27.81 -1.92
CA LYS A 257 -10.27 27.96 -0.92
C LYS A 257 -10.05 26.70 -0.09
N GLU A 258 -11.11 25.92 0.15
CA GLU A 258 -11.07 24.72 0.99
C GLU A 258 -10.50 23.52 0.20
N PRO A 259 -9.37 22.93 0.63
CA PRO A 259 -8.78 21.78 -0.05
C PRO A 259 -9.73 20.58 -0.14
N ALA A 260 -10.57 20.38 0.88
CA ALA A 260 -11.55 19.31 0.89
C ALA A 260 -12.58 19.46 -0.24
N ILE A 261 -13.03 20.69 -0.55
CA ILE A 261 -13.97 20.93 -1.66
C ILE A 261 -13.28 20.66 -3.00
N ARG A 262 -12.03 21.12 -3.18
CA ARG A 262 -11.25 20.84 -4.39
C ARG A 262 -11.01 19.33 -4.59
N ALA A 263 -10.70 18.60 -3.52
CA ALA A 263 -10.54 17.15 -3.56
C ALA A 263 -11.85 16.44 -3.96
N TRP A 264 -12.99 16.85 -3.39
CA TRP A 264 -14.28 16.33 -3.82
C TRP A 264 -14.61 16.69 -5.27
N ALA A 265 -14.28 17.90 -5.73
CA ALA A 265 -14.47 18.27 -7.13
C ALA A 265 -13.74 17.32 -8.08
N ALA A 266 -12.46 17.00 -7.79
CA ALA A 266 -11.72 15.99 -8.57
C ALA A 266 -12.41 14.62 -8.55
N ARG A 267 -12.80 14.11 -7.37
CA ARG A 267 -13.52 12.83 -7.27
C ARG A 267 -14.79 12.80 -8.09
N LEU A 268 -15.61 13.85 -7.99
CA LEU A 268 -16.89 13.94 -8.69
C LEU A 268 -16.69 14.00 -10.21
N VAL A 269 -15.63 14.66 -10.70
CA VAL A 269 -15.26 14.58 -12.13
C VAL A 269 -15.01 13.13 -12.56
N GLY A 270 -14.27 12.36 -11.76
CA GLY A 270 -14.02 10.94 -12.03
C GLY A 270 -15.27 10.06 -11.94
N GLU A 271 -16.11 10.27 -10.92
CA GLU A 271 -17.35 9.52 -10.69
C GLU A 271 -18.40 9.72 -11.78
N ARG A 272 -18.42 10.90 -12.42
CA ARG A 272 -19.30 11.17 -13.59
C ARG A 272 -18.89 10.38 -14.83
N GLN A 273 -17.65 9.92 -14.92
CA GLN A 273 -17.11 9.10 -16.03
C GLN A 273 -17.32 9.67 -17.46
N LEU A 274 -17.49 11.00 -17.60
CA LEU A 274 -17.73 11.62 -18.92
C LEU A 274 -16.46 11.64 -19.80
N GLY A 275 -15.30 11.90 -19.19
CA GLY A 275 -14.01 11.96 -19.87
C GLY A 275 -13.97 12.97 -21.03
N ILE A 276 -14.63 14.12 -20.87
CA ILE A 276 -14.67 15.21 -21.86
C ILE A 276 -13.59 16.26 -21.57
N ALA A 277 -13.18 17.01 -22.58
CA ALA A 277 -12.10 18.01 -22.46
C ALA A 277 -12.29 19.03 -21.32
N PRO A 278 -13.50 19.56 -21.04
CA PRO A 278 -13.71 20.45 -19.87
C PRO A 278 -13.36 19.78 -18.54
N ASP A 279 -13.80 18.54 -18.34
CA ASP A 279 -13.53 17.77 -17.12
C ASP A 279 -12.03 17.45 -16.97
N LEU A 280 -11.38 17.09 -18.07
CA LEU A 280 -9.94 16.83 -18.11
C LEU A 280 -9.13 18.10 -17.80
N ALA A 281 -9.57 19.27 -18.28
CA ALA A 281 -8.96 20.55 -17.95
C ALA A 281 -9.08 20.89 -16.45
N LEU A 282 -10.21 20.56 -15.80
CA LEU A 282 -10.38 20.71 -14.36
C LEU A 282 -9.41 19.82 -13.58
N LEU A 283 -9.31 18.53 -13.95
CA LEU A 283 -8.34 17.62 -13.33
C LEU A 283 -6.89 18.08 -13.52
N ARG A 284 -6.56 18.61 -14.71
CA ARG A 284 -5.23 19.15 -14.99
C ARG A 284 -4.88 20.33 -14.09
N LYS A 285 -5.83 21.22 -13.83
CA LYS A 285 -5.65 22.34 -12.89
C LYS A 285 -5.42 21.83 -11.46
N LEU A 286 -6.18 20.84 -11.02
CA LEU A 286 -6.05 20.25 -9.68
C LEU A 286 -4.82 19.33 -9.54
N ALA A 287 -4.25 18.85 -10.64
CA ALA A 287 -3.08 17.99 -10.61
C ALA A 287 -1.85 18.67 -9.99
N THR A 288 -1.77 19.99 -10.11
CA THR A 288 -0.69 20.82 -9.55
C THR A 288 -1.07 21.49 -8.22
N ASP A 289 -2.15 21.05 -7.57
CA ASP A 289 -2.56 21.62 -6.29
C ASP A 289 -1.47 21.46 -5.22
N SER A 290 -1.35 22.45 -4.33
CA SER A 290 -0.40 22.42 -3.23
C SER A 290 -0.74 21.35 -2.20
N GLU A 291 -2.02 20.97 -2.09
CA GLU A 291 -2.51 20.06 -1.07
C GLU A 291 -2.45 18.60 -1.56
N PRO A 292 -1.72 17.71 -0.85
CA PRO A 292 -1.57 16.31 -1.25
C PRO A 292 -2.92 15.58 -1.41
N ILE A 293 -3.90 15.88 -0.57
CA ILE A 293 -5.23 15.26 -0.65
C ILE A 293 -5.96 15.55 -1.96
N VAL A 294 -5.73 16.73 -2.55
CA VAL A 294 -6.34 17.12 -3.83
C VAL A 294 -5.69 16.33 -4.96
N ARG A 295 -4.37 16.22 -4.97
CA ARG A 295 -3.63 15.41 -5.94
C ARG A 295 -3.98 13.92 -5.85
N THR A 296 -4.21 13.41 -4.64
CA THR A 296 -4.71 12.04 -4.42
C THR A 296 -6.12 11.85 -5.01
N ALA A 297 -6.99 12.84 -4.88
CA ALA A 297 -8.30 12.82 -5.52
C ALA A 297 -8.21 12.88 -7.05
N VAL A 298 -7.26 13.65 -7.61
CA VAL A 298 -6.99 13.63 -9.06
C VAL A 298 -6.51 12.26 -9.52
N ALA A 299 -5.61 11.61 -8.78
CA ALA A 299 -5.18 10.24 -9.10
C ALA A 299 -6.35 9.24 -9.03
N THR A 300 -7.25 9.40 -8.06
CA THR A 300 -8.49 8.61 -7.96
C THR A 300 -9.38 8.81 -9.19
N ALA A 301 -9.65 10.06 -9.56
CA ALA A 301 -10.48 10.39 -10.71
C ALA A 301 -9.86 9.87 -12.02
N PHE A 302 -8.55 10.04 -12.16
CA PHE A 302 -7.78 9.51 -13.28
C PHE A 302 -7.94 7.99 -13.38
N ARG A 303 -7.84 7.27 -12.26
CA ARG A 303 -8.05 5.81 -12.23
C ARG A 303 -9.43 5.43 -12.72
N GLN A 304 -10.48 6.17 -12.38
CA GLN A 304 -11.86 5.92 -12.85
C GLN A 304 -12.01 6.16 -14.36
N LEU A 305 -11.25 7.10 -14.92
CA LEU A 305 -11.25 7.38 -16.35
C LEU A 305 -10.42 6.36 -17.16
N THR A 306 -9.38 5.77 -16.56
CA THR A 306 -8.53 4.78 -17.25
C THR A 306 -8.95 3.32 -17.00
N SER A 307 -9.73 3.06 -15.96
CA SER A 307 -10.25 1.74 -15.58
C SER A 307 -11.64 1.85 -14.96
N GLY A 308 -12.57 0.96 -15.33
CA GLY A 308 -13.94 0.91 -14.76
C GLY A 308 -14.00 0.54 -13.27
N SER A 309 -12.86 0.16 -12.67
CA SER A 309 -12.71 -0.13 -11.25
C SER A 309 -11.43 0.48 -10.69
N LEU A 310 -11.51 0.92 -9.44
CA LEU A 310 -10.43 1.57 -8.72
C LEU A 310 -9.32 0.61 -8.27
N THR A 311 -9.65 -0.66 -7.99
CA THR A 311 -8.71 -1.62 -7.39
C THR A 311 -8.26 -2.73 -8.33
N VAL A 312 -8.97 -2.94 -9.45
CA VAL A 312 -8.63 -3.91 -10.50
C VAL A 312 -8.83 -3.30 -11.87
N ASN A 313 -8.07 -3.75 -12.88
CA ASN A 313 -8.24 -3.26 -14.23
C ASN A 313 -9.51 -3.85 -14.84
N THR A 314 -10.43 -2.98 -15.22
CA THR A 314 -11.63 -3.33 -16.00
C THR A 314 -11.83 -2.30 -17.11
N LYS A 315 -12.62 -2.67 -18.13
CA LYS A 315 -12.86 -1.78 -19.27
C LYS A 315 -13.49 -0.46 -18.78
N PRO A 316 -12.93 0.71 -19.11
CA PRO A 316 -13.53 2.00 -18.76
C PRO A 316 -14.82 2.23 -19.58
N GLN A 317 -15.70 3.11 -19.09
CA GLN A 317 -16.95 3.45 -19.79
C GLN A 317 -16.67 4.12 -21.15
N ARG A 318 -15.59 4.90 -21.22
CA ARG A 318 -15.11 5.57 -22.42
C ARG A 318 -13.63 5.29 -22.62
N GLU A 319 -13.21 5.09 -23.87
CA GLU A 319 -11.80 4.94 -24.16
C GLU A 319 -11.04 6.24 -23.84
N PRO A 320 -9.92 6.14 -23.10
CA PRO A 320 -9.19 7.30 -22.62
C PRO A 320 -8.50 8.08 -23.76
N ASN A 321 -8.62 9.41 -23.74
CA ASN A 321 -7.83 10.28 -24.61
C ASN A 321 -6.36 10.34 -24.12
N ALA A 322 -5.48 9.53 -24.72
CA ALA A 322 -4.15 9.27 -24.19
C ALA A 322 -3.26 10.53 -24.01
N PRO A 323 -3.21 11.50 -24.95
CA PRO A 323 -2.42 12.72 -24.76
C PRO A 323 -2.83 13.57 -23.55
N GLU A 324 -4.11 13.92 -23.40
CA GLU A 324 -4.58 14.76 -22.28
C GLU A 324 -4.36 14.07 -20.92
N LEU A 325 -4.50 12.74 -20.89
CA LEU A 325 -4.23 11.95 -19.69
C LEU A 325 -2.73 11.87 -19.37
N ALA A 326 -1.86 11.82 -20.38
CA ALA A 326 -0.41 11.92 -20.17
C ALA A 326 -0.06 13.23 -19.45
N GLU A 327 -0.70 14.33 -19.86
CA GLU A 327 -0.46 15.65 -19.31
C GLU A 327 -0.93 15.80 -17.85
N ILE A 328 -2.10 15.25 -17.51
CA ILE A 328 -2.60 15.23 -16.13
C ILE A 328 -1.68 14.41 -15.25
N LEU A 329 -1.29 13.21 -15.69
CA LEU A 329 -0.41 12.34 -14.92
C LEU A 329 0.98 12.96 -14.74
N ALA A 330 1.54 13.57 -15.79
CA ALA A 330 2.80 14.32 -15.72
C ALA A 330 2.72 15.43 -14.67
N ALA A 331 1.62 16.19 -14.66
CA ALA A 331 1.40 17.28 -13.71
C ALA A 331 1.31 16.77 -12.25
N VAL A 332 0.56 15.68 -12.00
CA VAL A 332 0.48 15.09 -10.65
C VAL A 332 1.85 14.60 -10.18
N ILE A 333 2.59 13.92 -11.06
CA ILE A 333 3.93 13.41 -10.74
C ILE A 333 4.88 14.57 -10.41
N ALA A 334 4.97 15.56 -11.30
CA ALA A 334 5.82 16.73 -11.14
C ALA A 334 5.48 17.52 -9.86
N ALA A 335 4.20 17.59 -9.51
CA ALA A 335 3.75 18.30 -8.32
C ALA A 335 3.91 17.50 -7.02
N THR A 336 4.31 16.24 -7.04
CA THR A 336 4.43 15.40 -5.83
C THR A 336 5.80 15.60 -5.17
N PRO A 337 5.91 16.35 -4.05
CA PRO A 337 7.19 16.80 -3.52
C PRO A 337 7.88 15.75 -2.63
N ASN A 338 7.13 14.78 -2.10
CA ASN A 338 7.62 13.83 -1.10
C ASN A 338 7.41 12.39 -1.57
N ALA A 339 8.52 11.67 -1.81
CA ALA A 339 8.49 10.25 -2.15
C ALA A 339 8.06 9.33 -0.98
N ASN A 340 7.92 9.85 0.24
CA ASN A 340 7.50 9.08 1.41
C ASN A 340 5.98 9.12 1.65
N ASP A 341 5.23 9.90 0.87
CA ASP A 341 3.76 9.86 0.90
C ASP A 341 3.25 8.58 0.22
N LEU A 342 3.17 7.49 1.00
CA LEU A 342 2.84 6.16 0.48
C LEU A 342 1.45 6.12 -0.18
N THR A 343 0.48 6.86 0.36
CA THR A 343 -0.90 6.87 -0.17
C THR A 343 -0.95 7.55 -1.53
N LEU A 344 -0.39 8.74 -1.66
CA LEU A 344 -0.34 9.45 -2.93
C LEU A 344 0.47 8.64 -3.96
N ASN A 345 1.62 8.11 -3.56
CA ASN A 345 2.45 7.31 -4.48
C ASN A 345 1.75 6.06 -4.98
N HIS A 346 1.03 5.36 -4.08
CA HIS A 346 0.25 4.20 -4.43
C HIS A 346 -0.84 4.58 -5.44
N LEU A 347 -1.58 5.66 -5.20
CA LEU A 347 -2.70 6.04 -6.06
C LEU A 347 -2.25 6.62 -7.40
N VAL A 348 -1.12 7.33 -7.47
CA VAL A 348 -0.51 7.73 -8.75
C VAL A 348 -0.08 6.51 -9.57
N TRP A 349 0.51 5.49 -8.93
CA TRP A 349 0.80 4.23 -9.59
C TRP A 349 -0.47 3.54 -10.09
N MET A 350 -1.48 3.40 -9.23
CA MET A 350 -2.74 2.75 -9.61
C MET A 350 -3.42 3.49 -10.77
N ALA A 351 -3.34 4.81 -10.81
CA ALA A 351 -3.83 5.65 -11.89
C ALA A 351 -3.08 5.40 -13.21
N ALA A 352 -1.75 5.29 -13.16
CA ALA A 352 -0.90 5.08 -14.33
C ALA A 352 -0.95 3.64 -14.88
N GLU A 353 -1.05 2.64 -14.00
CA GLU A 353 -0.86 1.23 -14.32
C GLU A 353 -1.72 0.73 -15.51
N PRO A 354 -3.02 1.11 -15.67
CA PRO A 354 -3.81 0.67 -16.81
C PRO A 354 -3.19 1.09 -18.14
N LEU A 355 -2.62 2.29 -18.20
CA LEU A 355 -1.95 2.79 -19.40
C LEU A 355 -0.63 2.05 -19.62
N VAL A 356 0.14 1.79 -18.57
CA VAL A 356 1.36 0.96 -18.62
C VAL A 356 1.06 -0.45 -19.12
N SER A 357 -0.03 -1.06 -18.64
CA SER A 357 -0.41 -2.42 -19.03
C SER A 357 -0.85 -2.54 -20.49
N ARG A 358 -1.40 -1.46 -21.06
CA ARG A 358 -1.81 -1.39 -22.47
C ARG A 358 -0.63 -1.12 -23.39
N ASP A 359 0.18 -0.12 -23.06
CA ASP A 359 1.39 0.23 -23.80
C ASP A 359 2.46 0.84 -22.87
N PRO A 360 3.45 0.06 -22.44
CA PRO A 360 4.57 0.55 -21.64
C PRO A 360 5.34 1.73 -22.23
N LYS A 361 5.33 1.93 -23.57
CA LYS A 361 5.99 3.09 -24.19
C LYS A 361 5.41 4.42 -23.73
N PHE A 362 4.12 4.44 -23.38
CA PHE A 362 3.50 5.60 -22.73
C PHE A 362 4.28 6.02 -21.48
N ALA A 363 4.60 5.06 -20.60
CA ALA A 363 5.33 5.34 -19.37
C ALA A 363 6.78 5.75 -19.66
N PHE A 364 7.46 5.11 -20.61
CA PHE A 364 8.83 5.50 -20.96
C PHE A 364 8.92 6.91 -21.54
N ASN A 365 7.98 7.30 -22.38
CA ASN A 365 7.88 8.67 -22.90
C ASN A 365 7.63 9.67 -21.78
N LEU A 366 6.74 9.34 -20.83
CA LEU A 366 6.44 10.17 -19.66
C LEU A 366 7.65 10.31 -18.72
N LEU A 367 8.29 9.20 -18.37
CA LEU A 367 9.45 9.13 -17.47
C LEU A 367 10.69 9.77 -18.08
N GLY A 368 10.76 9.90 -19.41
CA GLY A 368 11.81 10.63 -20.12
C GLY A 368 11.70 12.16 -20.01
N GLN A 369 10.55 12.71 -19.60
CA GLN A 369 10.34 14.16 -19.53
C GLN A 369 11.07 14.78 -18.34
N ASN A 370 11.82 15.87 -18.56
CA ASN A 370 12.61 16.53 -17.51
C ASN A 370 11.78 16.94 -16.28
N SER A 371 10.56 17.47 -16.46
CA SER A 371 9.66 17.86 -15.37
C SER A 371 9.25 16.69 -14.48
N VAL A 372 9.09 15.51 -15.07
CA VAL A 372 8.81 14.27 -14.35
C VAL A 372 10.08 13.76 -13.68
N ARG A 373 11.22 13.77 -14.36
CA ARG A 373 12.50 13.28 -13.80
C ARG A 373 12.99 14.05 -12.58
N THR A 374 12.62 15.32 -12.45
CA THR A 374 12.92 16.12 -11.26
C THR A 374 12.00 15.84 -10.07
N ALA A 375 10.94 15.05 -10.24
CA ALA A 375 10.00 14.72 -9.17
C ALA A 375 10.50 13.59 -8.26
N ALA A 376 10.16 13.66 -6.98
CA ALA A 376 10.65 12.69 -5.99
C ALA A 376 10.09 11.27 -6.21
N ILE A 377 8.86 11.13 -6.68
CA ILE A 377 8.17 9.84 -6.87
C ILE A 377 8.68 9.03 -8.09
N THR A 378 9.39 9.66 -9.02
CA THR A 378 9.68 9.08 -10.35
C THR A 378 10.49 7.78 -10.29
N GLY A 379 11.36 7.62 -9.30
CA GLY A 379 12.05 6.35 -9.05
C GLY A 379 11.06 5.20 -8.76
N THR A 380 10.08 5.41 -7.88
CA THR A 380 9.04 4.42 -7.55
C THR A 380 8.22 4.03 -8.78
N LEU A 381 7.83 5.00 -9.60
CA LEU A 381 7.08 4.73 -10.84
C LEU A 381 7.90 3.97 -11.86
N THR A 382 9.19 4.31 -12.00
CA THR A 382 10.13 3.60 -12.89
C THR A 382 10.27 2.14 -12.46
N TYR A 383 10.51 1.89 -11.17
CA TYR A 383 10.60 0.54 -10.61
C TYR A 383 9.35 -0.29 -10.90
N LYS A 384 8.16 0.25 -10.61
CA LYS A 384 6.89 -0.45 -10.82
C LYS A 384 6.57 -0.67 -12.31
N THR A 385 6.91 0.29 -13.17
CA THR A 385 6.77 0.17 -14.63
C THR A 385 7.60 -0.99 -15.16
N MET A 386 8.86 -1.09 -14.73
CA MET A 386 9.75 -2.17 -15.15
C MET A 386 9.29 -3.55 -14.67
N ARG A 387 8.80 -3.65 -13.43
CA ARG A 387 8.15 -4.88 -12.95
C ARG A 387 6.95 -5.25 -13.81
N ARG A 388 6.12 -4.26 -14.13
CA ARG A 388 4.91 -4.48 -14.93
C ARG A 388 5.22 -4.99 -16.33
N VAL A 389 6.26 -4.48 -16.96
CA VAL A 389 6.73 -4.99 -18.26
C VAL A 389 7.08 -6.48 -18.20
N CYS A 390 7.77 -6.93 -17.17
CA CYS A 390 8.06 -8.36 -16.98
C CYS A 390 6.76 -9.18 -16.79
N ASP A 391 5.80 -8.66 -16.04
CA ASP A 391 4.50 -9.33 -15.81
C ASP A 391 3.64 -9.45 -17.08
N LEU A 392 3.85 -8.58 -18.09
CA LEU A 392 3.18 -8.67 -19.39
C LEU A 392 3.67 -9.87 -20.23
N GLN A 393 4.81 -10.47 -19.86
CA GLN A 393 5.37 -11.66 -20.51
C GLN A 393 5.51 -11.52 -22.04
N SER A 394 5.86 -10.31 -22.49
CA SER A 394 5.98 -9.96 -23.90
C SER A 394 7.42 -9.53 -24.24
N PRO A 395 8.14 -10.27 -25.10
CA PRO A 395 9.50 -9.90 -25.52
C PRO A 395 9.56 -8.49 -26.13
N ALA A 396 8.56 -8.10 -26.91
CA ALA A 396 8.49 -6.77 -27.52
C ALA A 396 8.38 -5.64 -26.48
N GLN A 397 7.68 -5.88 -25.37
CA GLN A 397 7.59 -4.90 -24.29
C GLN A 397 8.87 -4.86 -23.45
N LEU A 398 9.52 -6.01 -23.28
CA LEU A 398 10.82 -6.09 -22.63
C LEU A 398 11.92 -5.40 -23.46
N ASP A 399 11.85 -5.51 -24.79
CA ASP A 399 12.71 -4.75 -25.71
C ASP A 399 12.49 -3.24 -25.57
N ALA A 400 11.25 -2.77 -25.38
CA ALA A 400 10.98 -1.36 -25.14
C ALA A 400 11.57 -0.87 -23.80
N ALA A 401 11.57 -1.71 -22.76
CA ALA A 401 12.27 -1.43 -21.51
C ALA A 401 13.79 -1.36 -21.69
N LEU A 402 14.36 -2.24 -22.53
CA LEU A 402 15.77 -2.24 -22.89
C LEU A 402 16.15 -0.96 -23.66
N ASP A 403 15.33 -0.54 -24.62
CA ASP A 403 15.53 0.71 -25.37
C ASP A 403 15.48 1.93 -24.42
N PHE A 404 14.53 1.95 -23.47
CA PHE A 404 14.46 3.00 -22.46
C PHE A 404 15.73 3.04 -21.61
N LEU A 405 16.20 1.90 -21.10
CA LEU A 405 17.47 1.83 -20.37
C LEU A 405 18.65 2.37 -21.18
N GLY A 406 18.75 1.97 -22.46
CA GLY A 406 19.80 2.43 -23.36
C GLY A 406 19.73 3.92 -23.69
N SER A 407 18.56 4.55 -23.56
CA SER A 407 18.38 5.99 -23.77
C SER A 407 18.79 6.85 -22.58
N LEU A 408 18.94 6.26 -21.38
CA LEU A 408 19.27 7.03 -20.18
C LEU A 408 20.78 7.34 -20.12
N PRO A 409 21.18 8.56 -19.72
CA PRO A 409 22.58 8.85 -19.40
C PRO A 409 23.12 7.92 -18.31
N ALA A 410 24.40 7.52 -18.38
CA ALA A 410 25.01 6.62 -17.40
C ALA A 410 24.96 7.13 -15.94
N SER A 411 24.88 8.44 -15.75
CA SER A 411 24.76 9.10 -14.44
C SER A 411 23.32 9.22 -13.93
N ASP A 412 22.33 8.82 -14.72
CA ASP A 412 20.93 9.12 -14.41
C ASP A 412 20.42 8.43 -13.13
N ALA A 413 19.60 9.16 -12.38
CA ALA A 413 19.01 8.74 -11.12
C ALA A 413 17.99 7.61 -11.28
N LEU A 414 17.39 7.42 -12.47
CA LEU A 414 16.37 6.36 -12.67
C LEU A 414 16.96 4.97 -12.92
N LEU A 415 18.22 4.88 -13.40
CA LEU A 415 18.90 3.62 -13.69
C LEU A 415 18.79 2.56 -12.59
N PRO A 416 19.11 2.83 -11.31
CA PRO A 416 18.98 1.81 -10.26
C PRO A 416 17.53 1.35 -10.07
N PHE A 417 16.54 2.25 -10.17
CA PHE A 417 15.13 1.89 -10.03
C PHE A 417 14.64 1.05 -11.19
N ALA A 418 15.02 1.41 -12.41
CA ALA A 418 14.70 0.69 -13.63
C ALA A 418 15.28 -0.73 -13.60
N LEU A 419 16.58 -0.85 -13.34
CA LEU A 419 17.26 -2.14 -13.28
C LEU A 419 16.72 -3.01 -12.13
N ASN A 420 16.53 -2.45 -10.93
CA ASN A 420 15.95 -3.19 -9.81
C ASN A 420 14.53 -3.68 -10.13
N GLY A 421 13.72 -2.85 -10.79
CA GLY A 421 12.37 -3.23 -11.22
C GLY A 421 12.38 -4.38 -12.22
N LEU A 422 13.31 -4.40 -13.17
CA LEU A 422 13.47 -5.53 -14.08
C LEU A 422 13.93 -6.79 -13.33
N VAL A 423 14.96 -6.68 -12.48
CA VAL A 423 15.44 -7.82 -11.68
C VAL A 423 14.31 -8.42 -10.84
N ASP A 424 13.55 -7.61 -10.13
CA ASP A 424 12.43 -8.08 -9.31
C ASP A 424 11.27 -8.63 -10.15
N GLY A 425 10.99 -8.03 -11.32
CA GLY A 425 9.95 -8.51 -12.24
C GLY A 425 10.27 -9.86 -12.88
N GLN A 426 11.55 -10.21 -12.96
CA GLN A 426 12.02 -11.50 -13.50
C GLN A 426 12.01 -12.62 -12.44
N LYS A 427 11.73 -12.30 -11.16
CA LYS A 427 11.58 -13.30 -10.09
C LYS A 427 10.32 -14.12 -10.37
N GLY A 428 10.50 -15.41 -10.66
CA GLY A 428 9.42 -16.33 -11.03
C GLY A 428 9.58 -16.79 -12.47
N LYS A 429 8.84 -16.18 -13.39
CA LYS A 429 8.88 -16.56 -14.81
C LYS A 429 9.78 -15.61 -15.60
N ALA A 430 11.06 -15.95 -15.65
CA ALA A 430 12.05 -15.17 -16.39
C ALA A 430 11.74 -15.15 -17.89
N LEU A 431 11.87 -13.97 -18.49
CA LEU A 431 11.70 -13.70 -19.92
C LEU A 431 12.94 -12.97 -20.43
N LYS A 432 13.47 -13.41 -21.57
CA LYS A 432 14.60 -12.77 -22.24
C LYS A 432 14.10 -11.73 -23.26
N PRO A 433 14.80 -10.59 -23.43
CA PRO A 433 14.59 -9.69 -24.55
C PRO A 433 14.80 -10.43 -25.88
N ALA A 434 14.12 -10.00 -26.94
CA ALA A 434 14.39 -10.52 -28.28
C ALA A 434 15.59 -9.80 -28.92
N LYS A 435 15.86 -8.56 -28.49
CA LYS A 435 17.04 -7.79 -28.90
C LYS A 435 18.31 -8.25 -28.18
N PRO A 436 19.48 -8.11 -28.84
CA PRO A 436 20.78 -8.24 -28.18
C PRO A 436 20.90 -7.27 -26.99
N THR A 437 21.34 -7.79 -25.84
CA THR A 437 21.41 -7.03 -24.58
C THR A 437 22.74 -6.32 -24.39
N GLU A 438 23.78 -6.74 -25.13
CA GLU A 438 25.16 -6.37 -24.90
C GLU A 438 25.40 -4.87 -25.04
N ALA A 439 24.77 -4.23 -26.03
CA ALA A 439 24.91 -2.80 -26.31
C ALA A 439 24.43 -1.93 -25.14
N VAL A 440 23.42 -2.40 -24.40
CA VAL A 440 22.85 -1.68 -23.24
C VAL A 440 23.50 -2.12 -21.94
N LEU A 441 23.73 -3.42 -21.73
CA LEU A 441 24.28 -3.93 -20.48
C LEU A 441 25.76 -3.61 -20.30
N LYS A 442 26.59 -3.66 -21.35
CA LYS A 442 28.03 -3.40 -21.25
C LYS A 442 28.38 -2.07 -20.56
N PRO A 443 27.82 -0.91 -20.96
CA PRO A 443 28.10 0.35 -20.25
C PRO A 443 27.55 0.35 -18.81
N LEU A 444 26.42 -0.30 -18.54
CA LEU A 444 25.83 -0.36 -17.20
C LEU A 444 26.63 -1.26 -16.24
N LEU A 445 27.20 -2.35 -16.74
CA LEU A 445 28.12 -3.23 -16.00
C LEU A 445 29.41 -2.50 -15.58
N ALA A 446 29.87 -1.56 -16.41
CA ALA A 446 31.05 -0.73 -16.16
C ALA A 446 30.74 0.55 -15.35
N SER A 447 29.50 0.71 -14.88
CA SER A 447 29.10 1.90 -14.13
C SER A 447 29.91 2.05 -12.84
N PRO A 448 30.40 3.26 -12.49
CA PRO A 448 31.02 3.51 -11.20
C PRO A 448 30.01 3.47 -10.04
N ARG A 449 28.71 3.51 -10.36
CA ARG A 449 27.63 3.38 -9.39
C ARG A 449 27.36 1.91 -9.13
N GLU A 450 27.68 1.47 -7.91
CA GLU A 450 27.60 0.06 -7.54
C GLU A 450 26.16 -0.48 -7.57
N ASP A 451 25.16 0.33 -7.20
CA ASP A 451 23.76 -0.05 -7.33
C ASP A 451 23.37 -0.40 -8.78
N VAL A 452 23.81 0.41 -9.75
CA VAL A 452 23.59 0.19 -11.19
C VAL A 452 24.35 -1.04 -11.67
N ALA A 453 25.65 -1.12 -11.40
CA ALA A 453 26.49 -2.22 -11.88
C ALA A 453 26.01 -3.57 -11.33
N ARG A 454 25.62 -3.61 -10.04
CA ARG A 454 25.06 -4.80 -9.40
C ARG A 454 23.77 -5.27 -10.04
N PHE A 455 22.79 -4.37 -10.25
CA PHE A 455 21.53 -4.78 -10.88
C PHE A 455 21.72 -5.16 -12.35
N ALA A 456 22.64 -4.51 -13.07
CA ALA A 456 23.00 -4.89 -14.44
C ALA A 456 23.59 -6.32 -14.51
N ARG A 457 24.48 -6.69 -13.56
CA ARG A 457 25.00 -8.06 -13.45
C ARG A 457 23.90 -9.08 -13.20
N GLN A 458 23.01 -8.81 -12.25
CA GLN A 458 21.88 -9.69 -11.93
C GLN A 458 20.94 -9.87 -13.13
N LEU A 459 20.59 -8.77 -13.79
CA LEU A 459 19.70 -8.77 -14.94
C LEU A 459 20.31 -9.51 -16.13
N GLY A 460 21.58 -9.25 -16.43
CA GLY A 460 22.29 -9.95 -17.50
C GLY A 460 22.46 -11.45 -17.23
N ALA A 461 22.68 -11.85 -15.97
CA ALA A 461 22.68 -13.28 -15.60
C ALA A 461 21.31 -13.93 -15.85
N LEU A 462 20.20 -13.26 -15.52
CA LEU A 462 18.85 -13.73 -15.80
C LEU A 462 18.55 -13.84 -17.31
N TRP A 463 19.13 -12.94 -18.11
CA TRP A 463 19.01 -12.97 -19.57
C TRP A 463 20.02 -13.88 -20.27
N GLY A 464 21.02 -14.39 -19.55
CA GLY A 464 22.11 -15.20 -20.11
C GLY A 464 23.08 -14.39 -20.97
N ASP A 465 23.27 -13.11 -20.66
CA ASP A 465 24.29 -12.24 -21.27
C ASP A 465 25.69 -12.72 -20.83
N ALA A 466 26.53 -13.06 -21.79
CA ALA A 466 27.84 -13.66 -21.52
C ALA A 466 28.77 -12.73 -20.72
N GLY A 467 28.73 -11.43 -21.00
CA GLY A 467 29.54 -10.43 -20.30
C GLY A 467 29.09 -10.26 -18.85
N ALA A 468 27.79 -10.20 -18.61
CA ALA A 468 27.22 -10.10 -17.26
C ALA A 468 27.47 -11.37 -16.43
N MET A 469 27.34 -12.55 -17.03
CA MET A 469 27.67 -13.82 -16.38
C MET A 469 29.14 -13.84 -15.95
N GLN A 470 30.06 -13.51 -16.87
CA GLN A 470 31.49 -13.45 -16.56
C GLN A 470 31.80 -12.44 -15.44
N ALA A 471 31.21 -11.25 -15.50
CA ALA A 471 31.36 -10.23 -14.46
C ALA A 471 30.83 -10.69 -13.09
N SER A 472 29.68 -11.36 -13.06
CA SER A 472 29.12 -11.92 -11.82
C SER A 472 30.01 -13.02 -11.23
N LEU A 473 30.58 -13.88 -12.07
CA LEU A 473 31.46 -14.96 -11.61
C LEU A 473 32.80 -14.44 -11.10
N ALA A 474 33.35 -13.39 -11.71
CA ALA A 474 34.55 -12.72 -11.23
C ALA A 474 34.33 -12.10 -9.84
N LEU A 475 33.17 -11.48 -9.60
CA LEU A 475 32.83 -10.80 -8.34
C LEU A 475 32.85 -11.74 -7.13
N VAL A 476 32.53 -13.03 -7.29
CA VAL A 476 32.59 -14.02 -6.19
C VAL A 476 33.95 -13.99 -5.47
N ASN A 477 35.03 -13.87 -6.26
CA ASN A 477 36.40 -13.97 -5.77
C ASN A 477 37.14 -12.62 -5.73
N ASP A 478 36.42 -11.50 -5.89
CA ASP A 478 37.03 -10.18 -5.77
C ASP A 478 37.23 -9.82 -4.29
N ALA A 479 38.48 -9.90 -3.82
CA ALA A 479 38.83 -9.58 -2.44
C ALA A 479 38.60 -8.11 -2.06
N LYS A 480 38.48 -7.20 -3.05
CA LYS A 480 38.21 -5.78 -2.83
C LYS A 480 36.71 -5.47 -2.71
N ALA A 481 35.84 -6.38 -3.14
CA ALA A 481 34.40 -6.20 -3.09
C ALA A 481 33.83 -6.45 -1.67
N PRO A 482 32.78 -5.72 -1.25
CA PRO A 482 32.05 -6.01 -0.01
C PRO A 482 31.55 -7.45 0.08
N LEU A 483 31.60 -8.05 1.28
CA LEU A 483 31.21 -9.45 1.48
C LEU A 483 29.77 -9.75 1.03
N ASP A 484 28.82 -8.88 1.33
CA ASP A 484 27.41 -9.03 0.93
C ASP A 484 27.24 -9.13 -0.59
N GLU A 485 28.11 -8.48 -1.37
CA GLU A 485 28.07 -8.52 -2.83
C GLU A 485 28.65 -9.82 -3.36
N ARG A 486 29.76 -10.28 -2.76
CA ARG A 486 30.36 -11.58 -3.07
C ARG A 486 29.39 -12.72 -2.77
N LEU A 487 28.63 -12.63 -1.67
CA LEU A 487 27.56 -13.58 -1.31
C LEU A 487 26.45 -13.63 -2.36
N LYS A 488 25.93 -12.46 -2.77
CA LYS A 488 24.91 -12.39 -3.83
C LYS A 488 25.42 -12.91 -5.17
N ALA A 489 26.68 -12.65 -5.49
CA ALA A 489 27.34 -13.18 -6.68
C ALA A 489 27.45 -14.71 -6.64
N ALA A 490 27.80 -15.29 -5.49
CA ALA A 490 27.85 -16.74 -5.29
C ALA A 490 26.45 -17.38 -5.42
N GLN A 491 25.42 -16.74 -4.87
CA GLN A 491 24.01 -17.14 -5.05
C GLN A 491 23.58 -17.10 -6.52
N THR A 492 24.03 -16.09 -7.27
CA THR A 492 23.77 -15.97 -8.71
C THR A 492 24.51 -17.09 -9.48
N ALA A 493 25.77 -17.35 -9.16
CA ALA A 493 26.57 -18.41 -9.78
C ALA A 493 25.90 -19.79 -9.62
N ARG A 494 25.36 -20.08 -8.43
CA ARG A 494 24.58 -21.30 -8.16
C ARG A 494 23.38 -21.48 -9.11
N GLN A 495 22.75 -20.39 -9.56
CA GLN A 495 21.61 -20.45 -10.48
C GLN A 495 22.02 -20.70 -11.95
N LEU A 496 23.26 -20.36 -12.35
CA LEU A 496 23.73 -20.45 -13.74
C LEU A 496 23.98 -21.89 -14.22
N LYS A 497 24.21 -22.85 -13.30
CA LYS A 497 24.34 -24.29 -13.61
C LYS A 497 25.34 -24.63 -14.73
N ASN A 498 26.46 -23.92 -14.82
CA ASN A 498 27.51 -24.14 -15.81
C ASN A 498 28.90 -24.31 -15.18
N ASP A 499 29.88 -24.76 -15.97
CA ASP A 499 31.23 -25.06 -15.47
C ASP A 499 31.98 -23.81 -14.97
N ALA A 500 31.79 -22.66 -15.62
CA ALA A 500 32.39 -21.40 -15.17
C ALA A 500 31.89 -21.00 -13.77
N ALA A 501 30.61 -21.22 -13.47
CA ALA A 501 30.06 -21.01 -12.13
C ALA A 501 30.66 -21.96 -11.10
N ARG A 502 30.84 -23.23 -11.46
CA ARG A 502 31.50 -24.21 -10.60
C ARG A 502 32.94 -23.77 -10.28
N GLU A 503 33.71 -23.38 -11.28
CA GLU A 503 35.10 -22.90 -11.07
C GLU A 503 35.17 -21.67 -10.17
N ALA A 504 34.25 -20.72 -10.32
CA ALA A 504 34.18 -19.55 -9.46
C ALA A 504 33.91 -19.94 -8.00
N LEU A 505 32.98 -20.86 -7.74
CA LEU A 505 32.68 -21.34 -6.38
C LEU A 505 33.80 -22.20 -5.80
N LEU A 506 34.50 -23.00 -6.62
CA LEU A 506 35.68 -23.77 -6.20
C LEU A 506 36.83 -22.85 -5.74
N LYS A 507 37.01 -21.69 -6.37
CA LYS A 507 37.98 -20.68 -5.90
C LYS A 507 37.53 -20.03 -4.58
N ALA A 508 36.23 -19.89 -4.36
CA ALA A 508 35.68 -19.22 -3.18
C ALA A 508 35.85 -20.03 -1.89
N ILE A 509 35.95 -21.37 -1.98
CA ILE A 509 36.24 -22.25 -0.84
C ILE A 509 37.73 -22.30 -0.46
N ALA A 510 38.59 -21.60 -1.19
CA ALA A 510 40.02 -21.54 -0.88
C ALA A 510 40.28 -20.81 0.46
N PRO A 511 41.42 -21.11 1.13
CA PRO A 511 41.76 -20.51 2.42
C PRO A 511 41.88 -18.99 2.34
N GLY A 512 41.50 -18.29 3.42
CA GLY A 512 41.59 -16.83 3.52
C GLY A 512 40.33 -16.08 3.05
N ASN A 513 39.32 -16.76 2.53
CA ASN A 513 38.02 -16.16 2.26
C ASN A 513 37.13 -16.09 3.54
N PRO A 514 36.23 -15.10 3.65
CA PRO A 514 35.32 -14.99 4.79
C PRO A 514 34.38 -16.20 4.91
N GLU A 515 34.17 -16.68 6.14
CA GLU A 515 33.36 -17.89 6.42
C GLU A 515 31.96 -17.88 5.79
N PRO A 516 31.17 -16.79 5.82
CA PRO A 516 29.87 -16.76 5.17
C PRO A 516 29.93 -17.07 3.66
N LEU A 517 30.98 -16.59 2.97
CA LEU A 517 31.16 -16.83 1.54
C LEU A 517 31.54 -18.29 1.26
N VAL A 518 32.39 -18.88 2.12
CA VAL A 518 32.75 -20.29 2.03
C VAL A 518 31.51 -21.17 2.19
N LEU A 519 30.64 -20.87 3.15
CA LEU A 519 29.39 -21.61 3.37
C LEU A 519 28.44 -21.52 2.16
N GLU A 520 28.24 -20.32 1.60
CA GLU A 520 27.42 -20.15 0.38
C GLU A 520 28.04 -20.88 -0.82
N ALA A 521 29.36 -20.86 -0.97
CA ALA A 521 30.05 -21.55 -2.05
C ALA A 521 29.92 -23.07 -1.94
N ILE A 522 30.04 -23.65 -0.73
CA ILE A 522 29.80 -25.09 -0.48
C ILE A 522 28.35 -25.44 -0.86
N ALA A 523 27.37 -24.63 -0.42
CA ALA A 523 25.96 -24.85 -0.76
C ALA A 523 25.70 -24.80 -2.27
N GLY A 524 26.37 -23.91 -3.00
CA GLY A 524 26.28 -23.84 -4.46
C GLY A 524 26.93 -25.05 -5.15
N LEU A 525 28.12 -25.48 -4.71
CA LEU A 525 28.83 -26.62 -5.27
C LEU A 525 28.09 -27.95 -5.08
N SER A 526 27.35 -28.09 -3.98
CA SER A 526 26.44 -29.22 -3.73
C SER A 526 25.44 -29.43 -4.88
N GLN A 527 24.91 -28.34 -5.44
CA GLN A 527 23.95 -28.40 -6.55
C GLN A 527 24.63 -28.64 -7.91
N LEU A 528 25.82 -28.07 -8.14
CA LEU A 528 26.50 -28.12 -9.43
C LEU A 528 27.21 -29.45 -9.71
N GLY A 529 27.63 -30.20 -8.69
CA GLY A 529 28.34 -31.46 -8.89
C GLY A 529 29.75 -31.32 -9.49
N GLY A 530 30.27 -32.41 -10.07
CA GLY A 530 31.61 -32.45 -10.67
C GLY A 530 32.72 -32.72 -9.64
N GLN A 531 33.87 -32.06 -9.78
CA GLN A 531 35.06 -32.19 -8.91
C GLN A 531 34.88 -31.57 -7.51
N THR A 532 33.65 -31.32 -7.08
CA THR A 532 33.33 -30.75 -5.76
C THR A 532 33.93 -31.56 -4.62
N ALA A 533 33.82 -32.90 -4.65
CA ALA A 533 34.30 -33.74 -3.54
C ALA A 533 35.81 -33.63 -3.32
N GLU A 534 36.59 -33.74 -4.40
CA GLU A 534 38.06 -33.60 -4.37
C GLU A 534 38.49 -32.25 -3.79
N ALA A 535 37.82 -31.17 -4.21
CA ALA A 535 38.12 -29.83 -3.72
C ALA A 535 37.76 -29.62 -2.24
N LEU A 536 36.63 -30.19 -1.78
CA LEU A 536 36.25 -30.15 -0.36
C LEU A 536 37.25 -30.92 0.51
N PHE A 537 37.69 -32.11 0.07
CA PHE A 537 38.72 -32.88 0.77
C PHE A 537 40.06 -32.13 0.83
N ALA A 538 40.47 -31.52 -0.29
CA ALA A 538 41.73 -30.76 -0.35
C ALA A 538 41.76 -29.57 0.63
N GLN A 539 40.61 -28.94 0.90
CA GLN A 539 40.50 -27.79 1.80
C GLN A 539 40.10 -28.14 3.23
N TRP A 540 39.87 -29.42 3.56
CA TRP A 540 39.27 -29.85 4.83
C TRP A 540 39.97 -29.30 6.07
N LYS A 541 41.30 -29.31 6.07
CA LYS A 541 42.13 -28.82 7.20
C LYS A 541 42.01 -27.31 7.40
N ASN A 542 41.71 -26.57 6.34
CA ASN A 542 41.61 -25.11 6.34
C ASN A 542 40.18 -24.62 6.68
N PHE A 543 39.19 -25.52 6.66
CA PHE A 543 37.82 -25.18 7.02
C PHE A 543 37.63 -25.00 8.53
N SER A 544 36.76 -24.04 8.87
CA SER A 544 36.22 -23.89 10.21
C SER A 544 35.30 -25.06 10.58
N PRO A 545 34.94 -25.24 11.86
CA PRO A 545 33.96 -26.25 12.25
C PRO A 545 32.58 -26.11 11.58
N ALA A 546 32.15 -24.90 11.22
CA ALA A 546 30.90 -24.69 10.47
C ALA A 546 31.06 -25.14 9.01
N ALA A 547 32.17 -24.77 8.36
CA ALA A 547 32.44 -25.15 6.98
C ALA A 547 32.68 -26.66 6.81
N ARG A 548 33.33 -27.35 7.77
CA ARG A 548 33.46 -28.81 7.76
C ARG A 548 32.12 -29.53 7.85
N ARG A 549 31.19 -29.03 8.69
CA ARG A 549 29.83 -29.57 8.76
C ARG A 549 29.08 -29.41 7.45
N ALA A 550 29.08 -28.21 6.86
CA ALA A 550 28.45 -27.97 5.56
C ALA A 550 29.09 -28.82 4.43
N ALA A 551 30.41 -29.02 4.46
CA ALA A 551 31.13 -29.88 3.52
C ALA A 551 30.77 -31.35 3.71
N ALA A 552 30.68 -31.84 4.95
CA ALA A 552 30.26 -33.21 5.28
C ALA A 552 28.84 -33.50 4.77
N GLU A 553 27.87 -32.62 5.06
CA GLU A 553 26.49 -32.73 4.57
C GLU A 553 26.44 -32.72 3.02
N THR A 554 27.27 -31.87 2.40
CA THR A 554 27.38 -31.83 0.94
C THR A 554 27.93 -33.14 0.37
N LEU A 555 28.99 -33.69 0.97
CA LEU A 555 29.59 -34.97 0.54
C LEU A 555 28.64 -36.15 0.78
N ALA A 556 27.85 -36.13 1.84
CA ALA A 556 26.83 -37.15 2.12
C ALA A 556 25.66 -37.13 1.13
N SER A 557 25.43 -36.01 0.45
CA SER A 557 24.28 -35.85 -0.47
C SER A 557 24.32 -36.73 -1.73
N ARG A 558 25.45 -37.38 -2.06
CA ARG A 558 25.60 -38.23 -3.25
C ARG A 558 26.38 -39.50 -2.93
N GLY A 559 25.89 -40.66 -3.40
CA GLY A 559 26.48 -41.98 -3.09
C GLY A 559 28.00 -42.07 -3.33
N ASN A 560 28.49 -41.63 -4.49
CA ASN A 560 29.93 -41.68 -4.80
C ASN A 560 30.78 -40.78 -3.87
N TRP A 561 30.25 -39.63 -3.45
CA TRP A 561 30.95 -38.71 -2.55
C TRP A 561 30.92 -39.24 -1.11
N ALA A 562 29.79 -39.83 -0.70
CA ALA A 562 29.65 -40.48 0.60
C ALA A 562 30.63 -41.66 0.75
N SER A 563 30.79 -42.49 -0.29
CA SER A 563 31.80 -43.57 -0.28
C SER A 563 33.23 -43.03 -0.13
N GLN A 564 33.57 -41.90 -0.78
CA GLN A 564 34.86 -41.25 -0.61
C GLN A 564 35.04 -40.68 0.80
N LEU A 565 33.99 -40.06 1.36
CA LEU A 565 34.02 -39.54 2.73
C LEU A 565 34.26 -40.66 3.76
N LEU A 566 33.61 -41.81 3.59
CA LEU A 566 33.84 -43.00 4.43
C LEU A 566 35.28 -43.51 4.31
N SER A 567 35.84 -43.53 3.10
CA SER A 567 37.24 -43.89 2.88
C SER A 567 38.22 -42.92 3.56
N GLU A 568 37.94 -41.61 3.53
CA GLU A 568 38.76 -40.60 4.22
C GLU A 568 38.68 -40.72 5.76
N LEU A 569 37.52 -41.12 6.29
CA LEU A 569 37.33 -41.45 7.71
C LEU A 569 38.09 -42.71 8.11
N GLU A 570 37.99 -43.78 7.32
CA GLU A 570 38.72 -45.04 7.54
C GLU A 570 40.24 -44.81 7.55
N GLN A 571 40.71 -43.97 6.64
CA GLN A 571 42.13 -43.58 6.53
C GLN A 571 42.55 -42.51 7.55
N LYS A 572 41.65 -42.11 8.46
CA LYS A 572 41.87 -41.12 9.54
C LYS A 572 42.37 -39.76 9.04
N ARG A 573 42.09 -39.40 7.79
CA ARG A 573 42.40 -38.07 7.22
C ARG A 573 41.34 -37.05 7.59
N ILE A 574 40.12 -37.52 7.87
CA ILE A 574 39.02 -36.76 8.48
C ILE A 574 38.69 -37.39 9.83
N LEU A 575 38.43 -36.56 10.84
CA LEU A 575 38.03 -37.03 12.17
C LEU A 575 36.52 -37.27 12.20
N ALA A 576 36.08 -38.35 12.86
CA ALA A 576 34.66 -38.63 13.05
C ALA A 576 33.92 -37.49 13.78
N SER A 577 34.63 -36.72 14.63
CA SER A 577 34.09 -35.55 15.32
C SER A 577 33.81 -34.35 14.40
N ASP A 578 34.34 -34.33 13.17
CA ASP A 578 34.06 -33.27 12.19
C ASP A 578 32.75 -33.52 11.43
N ILE A 579 32.15 -34.71 11.55
CA ILE A 579 30.94 -35.11 10.82
C ILE A 579 29.70 -34.86 11.70
N PRO A 580 28.70 -34.09 11.23
CA PRO A 580 27.47 -33.89 11.98
C PRO A 580 26.62 -35.16 11.98
N VAL A 581 25.83 -35.38 13.03
CA VAL A 581 24.93 -36.54 13.17
C VAL A 581 23.86 -36.61 12.05
N THR A 582 23.64 -35.50 11.36
CA THR A 582 22.68 -35.34 10.25
C THR A 582 23.24 -35.73 8.88
N ALA A 583 24.55 -35.93 8.74
CA ALA A 583 25.23 -36.35 7.51
C ALA A 583 25.62 -37.83 7.60
#